data_AF-A0AAN9GIK4-F1
#
_entry.id   AF-A0AAN9GIK4-F1
#
_cell.length_a   1.000
_cell.length_b   1.000
_cell.length_c   1.000
_cell.angle_alpha   90.00
_cell.angle_beta   90.00
_cell.angle_gamma   90.00
#
_symmetry.space_group_name_H-M   'P 1'
#
loop_
_entity.id
_entity.type
_entity.pdbx_description
1 polymer ?
#
loop_
_entity_poly.entity_id
_entity_poly.type
_entity_poly.pdbx_seq_one_letter_code
_entity_poly.pdbx_strand_id
1 'polypeptide(L)'
;MPRRIHLQVLLIFVVALSSTHPFKWSPDLEDNVVKHTCLGDDLHLLWDFNITSGENISSIEWFFRAESEEVVAMFAHGNFLPMSTFSKRVRYVPGAGIVLSHVTPGDKGAYSVEVLGHDVNNTFINERRTAKVQLGEPPSTDHGDLEVGLDQTAVYDNLTDQWSVRLTCGHFVHTGQPPVRVVWTTPSGRTAQSSGFKNGNFYLQLSNPVKGGNYMCSLDPQTTAASCLSNSSRLLQSSALHVDGVETGLILLQAEKEALQEKVQQLKEKNVRQEEKESNMTNYIHELEEQVLGLQNTTRPCRIVTGPCAAENHTVLNDNWRDVNHQKDANMCDKSLPVGWYRFLINGTSATMPTRCIPEEHCGTSAPLWLDLQGADLPAVGQELHVRSCASWKNECCHWEKPVTVLNCGTYFVYHLSQAPYCTLAYCATMQIESAHP
;
A
#
# COMPACT_ATOMS: atom_id res chain seq x y z
N MET A 1 -33.96 -43.28 17.29
CA MET A 1 -33.67 -42.30 16.21
C MET A 1 -32.36 -41.62 16.53
N PRO A 2 -31.31 -41.87 15.73
CA PRO A 2 -30.76 -40.78 14.92
C PRO A 2 -30.49 -41.22 13.47
N ARG A 3 -30.75 -40.31 12.54
CA ARG A 3 -30.56 -40.48 11.09
C ARG A 3 -29.07 -40.47 10.74
N ARG A 4 -28.56 -41.57 10.16
CA ARG A 4 -27.29 -41.56 9.41
C ARG A 4 -27.56 -40.90 8.05
N ILE A 5 -26.97 -39.73 7.83
CA ILE A 5 -26.93 -39.05 6.54
C ILE A 5 -25.89 -39.78 5.70
N HIS A 6 -26.32 -40.49 4.66
CA HIS A 6 -25.44 -40.99 3.61
C HIS A 6 -25.04 -39.81 2.72
N LEU A 7 -23.79 -39.36 2.86
CA LEU A 7 -23.17 -38.42 1.94
C LEU A 7 -22.80 -39.20 0.67
N GLN A 8 -23.64 -39.12 -0.37
CA GLN A 8 -23.26 -39.60 -1.70
C GLN A 8 -22.23 -38.62 -2.29
N VAL A 9 -20.98 -39.05 -2.34
CA VAL A 9 -19.92 -38.37 -3.09
C VAL A 9 -20.23 -38.58 -4.57
N LEU A 10 -20.72 -37.53 -5.23
CA LEU A 10 -20.88 -37.50 -6.67
C LEU A 10 -19.47 -37.35 -7.29
N LEU A 11 -18.86 -38.47 -7.68
CA LEU A 11 -17.68 -38.47 -8.54
C LEU A 11 -18.12 -37.98 -9.92
N ILE A 12 -17.94 -36.69 -10.18
CA ILE A 12 -18.01 -36.13 -11.53
C ILE A 12 -16.76 -36.62 -12.26
N PHE A 13 -16.90 -37.72 -13.00
CA PHE A 13 -15.97 -38.03 -14.07
C PHE A 13 -16.11 -36.92 -15.10
N VAL A 14 -15.19 -35.95 -15.07
CA VAL A 14 -14.92 -35.11 -16.23
C VAL A 14 -14.37 -36.06 -17.28
N VAL A 15 -15.26 -36.57 -18.13
CA VAL A 15 -14.85 -37.11 -19.42
C VAL A 15 -14.24 -35.93 -20.15
N ALA A 16 -12.92 -35.82 -20.09
CA ALA A 16 -12.18 -35.06 -21.06
C ALA A 16 -12.54 -35.70 -22.41
N LEU A 17 -13.48 -35.07 -23.12
CA LEU A 17 -13.61 -35.23 -24.55
C LEU A 17 -12.25 -34.81 -25.09
N SER A 18 -11.34 -35.77 -25.23
CA SER A 18 -10.16 -35.61 -26.06
C SER A 18 -10.72 -35.31 -27.45
N SER A 19 -10.72 -34.04 -27.83
CA SER A 19 -10.79 -33.66 -29.23
C SER A 19 -9.62 -34.35 -29.91
N THR A 20 -9.89 -35.49 -30.54
CA THR A 20 -8.93 -36.15 -31.40
C THR A 20 -8.73 -35.24 -32.60
N HIS A 21 -7.71 -34.37 -32.53
CA HIS A 21 -7.31 -33.58 -33.67
C HIS A 21 -6.86 -34.56 -34.76
N PRO A 22 -7.54 -34.57 -35.92
CA PRO A 22 -7.32 -35.60 -36.93
C PRO A 22 -5.93 -35.52 -37.58
N PHE A 23 -5.24 -34.37 -37.49
CA PHE A 23 -3.86 -34.23 -37.94
C PHE A 23 -2.92 -33.89 -36.79
N LYS A 24 -1.82 -34.64 -36.69
CA LYS A 24 -0.69 -34.28 -35.83
C LYS A 24 0.27 -33.40 -36.62
N TRP A 25 0.10 -32.09 -36.44
CA TRP A 25 1.04 -31.09 -36.93
C TRP A 25 2.42 -31.28 -36.28
N SER A 26 3.47 -31.11 -37.08
CA SER A 26 4.84 -30.99 -36.59
C SER A 26 4.99 -29.69 -35.77
N PRO A 27 5.82 -29.65 -34.73
CA PRO A 27 6.11 -28.42 -33.98
C PRO A 27 6.95 -27.40 -34.75
N ASP A 28 7.38 -27.68 -35.99
CA ASP A 28 8.33 -26.84 -36.75
C ASP A 28 7.81 -25.41 -37.02
N LEU A 29 6.49 -25.24 -37.16
CA LEU A 29 5.85 -23.94 -37.28
C LEU A 29 4.50 -23.94 -36.54
N GLU A 30 4.52 -23.40 -35.33
CA GLU A 30 3.34 -23.32 -34.45
C GLU A 30 2.25 -22.40 -35.01
N ASP A 31 1.00 -22.66 -34.61
CA ASP A 31 -0.13 -21.84 -35.01
C ASP A 31 -0.10 -20.44 -34.36
N ASN A 32 -0.40 -19.42 -35.16
CA ASN A 32 -0.33 -18.00 -34.83
C ASN A 32 1.05 -17.47 -34.44
N VAL A 33 2.13 -18.18 -34.78
CA VAL A 33 3.51 -17.75 -34.54
C VAL A 33 3.87 -16.51 -35.35
N VAL A 34 4.74 -15.64 -34.81
CA VAL A 34 5.35 -14.55 -35.56
C VAL A 34 6.66 -15.05 -36.16
N LYS A 35 6.73 -15.11 -37.49
CA LYS A 35 7.93 -15.45 -38.24
C LYS A 35 8.57 -14.17 -38.74
N HIS A 36 9.85 -13.97 -38.44
CA HIS A 36 10.61 -12.85 -38.97
C HIS A 36 11.48 -13.28 -40.16
N THR A 37 11.61 -12.41 -41.16
CA THR A 37 12.43 -12.64 -42.37
C THR A 37 13.03 -11.31 -42.85
N CYS A 38 14.19 -11.34 -43.50
CA CYS A 38 14.86 -10.14 -43.97
C CYS A 38 14.39 -9.78 -45.40
N LEU A 39 14.50 -8.51 -45.76
CA LEU A 39 14.19 -8.08 -47.12
C LEU A 39 15.16 -8.71 -48.13
N GLY A 40 14.62 -9.27 -49.21
CA GLY A 40 15.38 -9.94 -50.26
C GLY A 40 15.68 -11.43 -50.00
N ASP A 41 15.49 -11.93 -48.78
CA ASP A 41 15.64 -13.35 -48.47
C ASP A 41 14.45 -14.19 -48.97
N ASP A 42 14.60 -15.50 -48.93
CA ASP A 42 13.52 -16.47 -49.17
C ASP A 42 12.76 -16.72 -47.86
N LEU A 43 11.43 -16.57 -47.88
CA LEU A 43 10.56 -16.89 -46.76
C LEU A 43 10.14 -18.35 -46.82
N HIS A 44 10.52 -19.11 -45.78
CA HIS A 44 10.15 -20.51 -45.62
C HIS A 44 9.00 -20.67 -44.62
N LEU A 45 7.85 -21.16 -45.08
CA LEU A 45 6.69 -21.48 -44.26
C LEU A 45 6.44 -22.99 -44.35
N LEU A 46 6.89 -23.72 -43.35
CA LEU A 46 6.92 -25.19 -43.35
C LEU A 46 5.92 -25.71 -42.33
N TRP A 47 4.66 -25.85 -42.73
CA TRP A 47 3.64 -26.53 -41.93
C TRP A 47 3.65 -28.01 -42.28
N ASP A 48 4.49 -28.78 -41.58
CA ASP A 48 4.54 -30.23 -41.77
C ASP A 48 3.48 -30.93 -40.92
N PHE A 49 2.94 -32.03 -41.42
CA PHE A 49 1.91 -32.80 -40.74
C PHE A 49 1.97 -34.27 -41.16
N ASN A 50 1.65 -35.15 -40.22
CA ASN A 50 1.58 -36.59 -40.47
C ASN A 50 0.14 -37.03 -40.73
N ILE A 51 -0.01 -37.92 -41.72
CA ILE A 51 -1.27 -38.55 -42.11
C ILE A 51 -1.33 -39.95 -41.47
N THR A 52 -2.42 -40.27 -40.77
CA THR A 52 -2.66 -41.62 -40.24
C THR A 52 -3.13 -42.55 -41.35
N SER A 53 -2.85 -43.86 -41.25
CA SER A 53 -3.32 -44.84 -42.23
C SER A 53 -4.85 -44.81 -42.35
N GLY A 54 -5.37 -44.36 -43.50
CA GLY A 54 -6.80 -44.29 -43.81
C GLY A 54 -7.37 -42.87 -43.98
N GLU A 55 -6.60 -41.84 -43.65
CA GLU A 55 -6.96 -40.44 -43.94
C GLU A 55 -6.63 -40.09 -45.40
N ASN A 56 -7.46 -39.26 -46.03
CA ASN A 56 -7.28 -38.83 -47.42
C ASN A 56 -7.32 -37.30 -47.54
N ILE A 57 -6.31 -36.71 -48.17
CA ILE A 57 -6.25 -35.26 -48.44
C ILE A 57 -6.93 -34.97 -49.77
N SER A 58 -7.90 -34.07 -49.75
CA SER A 58 -8.59 -33.57 -50.94
C SER A 58 -7.82 -32.43 -51.60
N SER A 59 -7.45 -31.42 -50.80
CA SER A 59 -6.69 -30.26 -51.26
C SER A 59 -5.96 -29.56 -50.11
N ILE A 60 -4.94 -28.77 -50.46
CA ILE A 60 -4.26 -27.85 -49.54
C ILE A 60 -4.32 -26.47 -50.17
N GLU A 61 -4.76 -25.46 -49.42
CA GLU A 61 -4.93 -24.10 -49.90
C GLU A 61 -4.12 -23.14 -49.02
N TRP A 62 -3.41 -22.20 -49.64
CA TRP A 62 -2.63 -21.19 -48.94
C TRP A 62 -3.23 -19.82 -49.16
N PHE A 63 -3.33 -19.04 -48.09
CA PHE A 63 -3.91 -17.71 -48.07
C PHE A 63 -2.90 -16.69 -47.53
N PHE A 64 -2.98 -15.47 -48.03
CA PHE A 64 -2.24 -14.32 -47.54
C PHE A 64 -3.21 -13.21 -47.15
N ARG A 65 -2.99 -12.59 -46.01
CA ARG A 65 -3.80 -11.49 -45.49
C ARG A 65 -2.92 -10.33 -45.04
N ALA A 66 -2.91 -9.26 -45.83
CA ALA A 66 -2.38 -7.96 -45.43
C ALA A 66 -3.51 -7.09 -44.85
N GLU A 67 -4.48 -6.73 -45.68
CA GLU A 67 -5.71 -6.03 -45.31
C GLU A 67 -6.94 -6.89 -45.65
N SER A 68 -6.96 -7.44 -46.86
CA SER A 68 -7.89 -8.47 -47.32
C SER A 68 -7.20 -9.82 -47.49
N GLU A 69 -7.97 -10.90 -47.44
CA GLU A 69 -7.48 -12.26 -47.68
C GLU A 69 -7.47 -12.59 -49.18
N GLU A 70 -6.34 -13.09 -49.66
CA GLU A 70 -6.12 -13.51 -51.04
C GLU A 70 -5.55 -14.93 -51.08
N VAL A 71 -5.87 -15.68 -52.13
CA VAL A 71 -5.32 -17.03 -52.33
C VAL A 71 -3.89 -16.91 -52.88
N VAL A 72 -2.95 -17.59 -52.25
CA VAL A 72 -1.55 -17.67 -52.67
C VAL A 72 -1.38 -18.80 -53.69
N ALA A 73 -1.85 -20.00 -53.33
CA ALA A 73 -1.75 -21.19 -54.15
C ALA A 73 -2.75 -22.26 -53.69
N MET A 74 -2.94 -23.28 -54.52
CA MET A 74 -3.70 -24.48 -54.20
C MET A 74 -2.93 -25.72 -54.65
N PHE A 75 -2.99 -26.78 -53.87
CA PHE A 75 -2.51 -28.11 -54.23
C PHE A 75 -3.68 -29.07 -54.26
N ALA A 76 -3.96 -29.65 -55.43
CA ALA A 76 -5.04 -30.61 -55.61
C ALA A 76 -4.68 -31.61 -56.71
N HIS A 77 -5.08 -32.88 -56.53
CA HIS A 77 -4.83 -33.95 -57.51
C HIS A 77 -3.35 -34.07 -57.94
N GLY A 78 -2.41 -33.85 -57.01
CA GLY A 78 -0.97 -33.94 -57.27
C GLY A 78 -0.36 -32.71 -57.96
N ASN A 79 -1.13 -31.66 -58.23
CA ASN A 79 -0.67 -30.46 -58.93
C ASN A 79 -0.65 -29.26 -57.99
N PHE A 80 0.45 -28.51 -58.01
CA PHE A 80 0.56 -27.21 -57.33
C PHE A 80 0.23 -26.06 -58.31
N LEU A 81 -0.75 -25.24 -57.94
CA LEU A 81 -1.33 -24.18 -58.76
C LEU A 81 -1.19 -22.84 -58.02
N PRO A 82 -0.11 -22.08 -58.26
CA PRO A 82 0.06 -20.77 -57.65
C PRO A 82 -0.75 -19.69 -58.38
N MET A 83 -1.31 -18.73 -57.63
CA MET A 83 -2.07 -17.61 -58.20
C MET A 83 -1.15 -16.62 -58.92
N SER A 84 -1.68 -15.87 -59.89
CA SER A 84 -0.90 -14.99 -60.78
C SER A 84 0.05 -14.05 -60.03
N THR A 85 -0.40 -13.45 -58.93
CA THR A 85 0.38 -12.55 -58.06
C THR A 85 1.63 -13.21 -57.46
N PHE A 86 1.56 -14.52 -57.17
CA PHE A 86 2.63 -15.28 -56.50
C PHE A 86 3.36 -16.26 -57.44
N SER A 87 2.81 -16.52 -58.63
CA SER A 87 3.20 -17.58 -59.57
C SER A 87 4.68 -17.68 -59.94
N LYS A 88 5.42 -16.56 -59.88
CA LYS A 88 6.85 -16.51 -60.19
C LYS A 88 7.78 -16.63 -58.98
N ARG A 89 7.23 -16.56 -57.77
CA ARG A 89 7.99 -16.46 -56.51
C ARG A 89 7.66 -17.56 -55.51
N VAL A 90 6.49 -18.20 -55.61
CA VAL A 90 6.09 -19.26 -54.67
C VAL A 90 6.38 -20.65 -55.22
N ARG A 91 6.99 -21.50 -54.39
CA ARG A 91 7.25 -22.91 -54.69
C ARG A 91 6.68 -23.81 -53.59
N TYR A 92 6.16 -24.96 -54.01
CA TYR A 92 5.67 -25.99 -53.09
C TYR A 92 6.83 -26.71 -52.40
N VAL A 93 6.62 -27.07 -51.13
CA VAL A 93 7.46 -27.97 -50.35
C VAL A 93 6.56 -29.10 -49.80
N PRO A 94 7.00 -30.38 -49.86
CA PRO A 94 6.21 -31.51 -49.36
C PRO A 94 5.62 -31.31 -47.95
N GLY A 95 4.48 -31.96 -47.70
CA GLY A 95 3.61 -31.66 -46.55
C GLY A 95 2.65 -30.54 -46.92
N ALA A 96 2.63 -29.45 -46.17
CA ALA A 96 1.90 -28.21 -46.46
C ALA A 96 2.83 -26.98 -46.56
N GLY A 97 4.10 -27.19 -46.92
CA GLY A 97 5.09 -26.14 -46.95
C GLY A 97 5.07 -25.30 -48.24
N ILE A 98 5.40 -24.01 -48.11
CA ILE A 98 5.68 -23.11 -49.24
C ILE A 98 6.94 -22.31 -48.98
N VAL A 99 7.62 -21.94 -50.06
CA VAL A 99 8.69 -20.94 -50.02
C VAL A 99 8.37 -19.81 -50.96
N LEU A 100 8.44 -18.59 -50.45
CA LEU A 100 8.25 -17.36 -51.22
C LEU A 100 9.61 -16.68 -51.41
N SER A 101 10.08 -16.62 -52.65
CA SER A 101 11.38 -16.05 -52.96
C SER A 101 11.38 -14.53 -53.04
N HIS A 102 12.51 -13.92 -52.63
CA HIS A 102 12.76 -12.48 -52.67
C HIS A 102 11.66 -11.67 -51.96
N VAL A 103 11.63 -11.73 -50.63
CA VAL A 103 10.66 -11.02 -49.80
C VAL A 103 10.75 -9.50 -50.02
N THR A 104 9.58 -8.89 -50.20
CA THR A 104 9.40 -7.44 -50.40
C THR A 104 8.60 -6.82 -49.24
N PRO A 105 8.56 -5.48 -49.11
CA PRO A 105 7.75 -4.82 -48.08
C PRO A 105 6.26 -5.20 -48.10
N GLY A 106 5.72 -5.54 -49.28
CA GLY A 106 4.31 -5.93 -49.46
C GLY A 106 3.99 -7.36 -49.01
N ASP A 107 5.00 -8.19 -48.75
CA ASP A 107 4.82 -9.57 -48.28
C ASP A 107 4.63 -9.66 -46.74
N LYS A 108 4.59 -8.50 -46.05
CA LYS A 108 4.26 -8.42 -44.62
C LYS A 108 2.76 -8.69 -44.41
N GLY A 109 2.44 -9.75 -43.68
CA GLY A 109 1.05 -10.11 -43.39
C GLY A 109 0.91 -11.46 -42.72
N ALA A 110 -0.31 -11.95 -42.62
CA ALA A 110 -0.59 -13.30 -42.11
C ALA A 110 -0.70 -14.28 -43.28
N TYR A 111 0.05 -15.37 -43.21
CA TYR A 111 -0.07 -16.49 -44.14
C TYR A 111 -0.78 -17.64 -43.45
N SER A 112 -1.80 -18.19 -44.09
CA SER A 112 -2.50 -19.36 -43.59
C SER A 112 -2.39 -20.52 -44.56
N VAL A 113 -2.41 -21.74 -44.03
CA VAL A 113 -2.64 -22.96 -44.80
C VAL A 113 -3.91 -23.63 -44.29
N GLU A 114 -4.77 -24.04 -45.21
CA GLU A 114 -5.96 -24.84 -44.94
C GLU A 114 -5.79 -26.21 -45.60
N VAL A 115 -5.86 -27.26 -44.79
CA VAL A 115 -5.78 -28.65 -45.24
C VAL A 115 -7.18 -29.25 -45.19
N LEU A 116 -7.67 -29.64 -46.37
CA LEU A 116 -9.01 -30.17 -46.58
C LEU A 116 -8.93 -31.65 -46.91
N GLY A 117 -9.69 -32.48 -46.21
CA GLY A 117 -9.63 -33.93 -46.38
C GLY A 117 -10.75 -34.67 -45.69
N HIS A 118 -10.60 -35.99 -45.57
CA HIS A 118 -11.52 -36.87 -44.87
C HIS A 118 -10.76 -37.75 -43.87
N ASP A 119 -11.33 -37.91 -42.68
CA ASP A 119 -10.80 -38.80 -41.64
C ASP A 119 -11.09 -40.28 -41.98
N VAL A 120 -10.60 -41.19 -41.13
CA VAL A 120 -10.79 -42.64 -41.28
C VAL A 120 -12.28 -43.04 -41.26
N ASN A 121 -13.15 -42.21 -40.68
CA ASN A 121 -14.61 -42.40 -40.64
C ASN A 121 -15.34 -41.68 -41.79
N ASN A 122 -14.61 -41.15 -42.78
CA ASN A 122 -15.11 -40.36 -43.90
C ASN A 122 -15.73 -39.00 -43.50
N THR A 123 -15.46 -38.53 -42.29
CA THR A 123 -15.84 -37.19 -41.81
C THR A 123 -14.96 -36.15 -42.50
N PHE A 124 -15.57 -35.08 -43.00
CA PHE A 124 -14.82 -33.97 -43.58
C PHE A 124 -13.97 -33.26 -42.53
N ILE A 125 -12.70 -33.04 -42.85
CA ILE A 125 -11.74 -32.32 -42.02
C ILE A 125 -11.38 -31.01 -42.72
N ASN A 126 -11.37 -29.93 -41.95
CA ASN A 126 -10.78 -28.65 -42.31
C ASN A 126 -9.91 -28.17 -41.16
N GLU A 127 -8.59 -28.16 -41.37
CA GLU A 127 -7.62 -27.68 -40.39
C GLU A 127 -6.86 -26.49 -40.96
N ARG A 128 -6.93 -25.35 -40.25
CA ARG A 128 -6.24 -24.12 -40.63
C ARG A 128 -5.09 -23.84 -39.67
N ARG A 129 -3.93 -23.47 -40.21
CA ARG A 129 -2.78 -22.94 -39.47
C ARG A 129 -2.38 -21.59 -40.01
N THR A 130 -1.92 -20.70 -39.15
CA THR A 130 -1.54 -19.33 -39.53
C THR A 130 -0.18 -18.96 -38.97
N ALA A 131 0.64 -18.23 -39.73
CA ALA A 131 1.86 -17.59 -39.27
C ALA A 131 1.86 -16.12 -39.70
N LYS A 132 2.23 -15.22 -38.79
CA LYS A 132 2.36 -13.79 -39.06
C LYS A 132 3.79 -13.47 -39.46
N VAL A 133 3.97 -13.02 -40.70
CA VAL A 133 5.28 -12.65 -41.22
C VAL A 133 5.54 -11.17 -40.92
N GLN A 134 6.67 -10.91 -40.27
CA GLN A 134 7.19 -9.57 -40.04
C GLN A 134 8.57 -9.42 -40.68
N LEU A 135 8.86 -8.21 -41.14
CA LEU A 135 10.16 -7.89 -41.73
C LEU A 135 11.15 -7.57 -40.63
N GLY A 136 12.31 -8.21 -40.72
CA GLY A 136 13.46 -7.95 -39.86
C GLY A 136 14.21 -6.72 -40.35
N GLU A 137 14.58 -5.83 -39.43
CA GLU A 137 15.43 -4.68 -39.73
C GLU A 137 16.80 -4.87 -39.08
N PRO A 138 17.91 -4.69 -39.82
CA PRO A 138 19.25 -4.84 -39.26
C PRO A 138 19.57 -3.73 -38.24
N PRO A 139 20.41 -4.00 -37.24
CA PRO A 139 20.91 -2.98 -36.33
C PRO A 139 21.91 -2.06 -37.05
N SER A 140 22.09 -0.85 -36.49
CA SER A 140 23.14 0.08 -36.91
C SER A 140 23.74 0.82 -35.71
N THR A 141 25.03 1.12 -35.79
CA THR A 141 25.80 1.91 -34.83
C THR A 141 26.39 3.13 -35.53
N ASP A 142 26.82 4.13 -34.77
CA ASP A 142 27.42 5.37 -35.31
C ASP A 142 28.61 5.13 -36.24
N HIS A 143 29.44 4.14 -35.90
CA HIS A 143 30.68 3.82 -36.63
C HIS A 143 30.60 2.52 -37.45
N GLY A 144 29.46 1.81 -37.37
CA GLY A 144 29.20 0.57 -38.11
C GLY A 144 29.94 -0.65 -37.58
N ASP A 145 30.51 -0.57 -36.38
CA ASP A 145 31.17 -1.61 -35.61
C ASP A 145 30.73 -1.57 -34.14
N LEU A 146 31.18 -2.58 -33.36
CA LEU A 146 30.93 -2.67 -31.93
C LEU A 146 32.11 -2.03 -31.19
N GLU A 147 31.88 -0.90 -30.53
CA GLU A 147 32.90 -0.28 -29.68
C GLU A 147 32.71 -0.73 -28.23
N VAL A 148 33.78 -1.21 -27.59
CA VAL A 148 33.71 -1.63 -26.18
C VAL A 148 34.46 -0.63 -25.31
N GLY A 149 33.81 -0.18 -24.24
CA GLY A 149 34.36 0.79 -23.30
C GLY A 149 34.13 0.39 -21.85
N LEU A 150 34.89 1.01 -20.96
CA LEU A 150 34.67 0.97 -19.51
C LEU A 150 34.16 2.34 -19.09
N ASP A 151 32.97 2.38 -18.51
CA ASP A 151 32.48 3.56 -17.80
C ASP A 151 33.24 3.67 -16.46
N GLN A 152 34.06 4.71 -16.34
CA GLN A 152 34.87 4.98 -15.15
C GLN A 152 34.03 5.48 -13.97
N THR A 153 32.73 5.69 -14.15
CA THR A 153 31.82 6.08 -13.07
C THR A 153 31.18 4.86 -12.43
N ALA A 154 31.40 4.68 -11.13
CA ALA A 154 30.72 3.65 -10.37
C ALA A 154 29.25 4.04 -10.17
N VAL A 155 28.36 3.07 -10.35
CA VAL A 155 26.92 3.24 -10.16
C VAL A 155 26.45 2.34 -9.04
N TYR A 156 25.75 2.93 -8.08
CA TYR A 156 25.11 2.22 -6.98
C TYR A 156 23.77 1.64 -7.42
N ASP A 157 23.58 0.35 -7.16
CA ASP A 157 22.33 -0.34 -7.40
C ASP A 157 21.56 -0.53 -6.08
N ASN A 158 20.43 0.16 -5.97
CA ASN A 158 19.56 0.11 -4.78
C ASN A 158 18.94 -1.28 -4.54
N LEU A 159 18.83 -2.14 -5.56
CA LEU A 159 18.23 -3.47 -5.41
C LEU A 159 19.22 -4.47 -4.82
N THR A 160 20.48 -4.39 -5.25
CA THR A 160 21.55 -5.30 -4.82
C THR A 160 22.37 -4.74 -3.67
N ASP A 161 22.18 -3.46 -3.32
CA ASP A 161 22.96 -2.72 -2.31
C ASP A 161 24.47 -2.78 -2.60
N GLN A 162 24.83 -2.66 -3.88
CA GLN A 162 26.22 -2.80 -4.34
C GLN A 162 26.60 -1.72 -5.37
N TRP A 163 27.85 -1.29 -5.29
CA TRP A 163 28.49 -0.49 -6.32
C TRP A 163 28.95 -1.39 -7.47
N SER A 164 28.71 -0.93 -8.69
CA SER A 164 29.13 -1.62 -9.91
C SER A 164 29.71 -0.63 -10.92
N VAL A 165 30.70 -1.06 -11.70
CA VAL A 165 31.11 -0.36 -12.91
C VAL A 165 30.42 -0.98 -14.11
N ARG A 166 30.37 -0.27 -15.23
CA ARG A 166 29.70 -0.75 -16.44
C ARG A 166 30.69 -0.87 -17.57
N LEU A 167 30.74 -2.04 -18.19
CA LEU A 167 31.28 -2.17 -19.54
C LEU A 167 30.19 -1.80 -20.53
N THR A 168 30.49 -0.97 -21.51
CA THR A 168 29.57 -0.56 -22.57
C THR A 168 29.95 -1.21 -23.87
N CYS A 169 28.97 -1.55 -24.70
CA CYS A 169 29.21 -2.10 -26.03
C CYS A 169 28.30 -1.49 -27.09
N GLY A 170 28.94 -1.14 -28.22
CA GLY A 170 28.37 -0.43 -29.34
C GLY A 170 28.03 1.01 -28.96
N HIS A 171 27.41 1.69 -29.92
CA HIS A 171 26.56 2.85 -29.70
C HIS A 171 25.51 2.83 -30.81
N PHE A 172 24.35 2.26 -30.50
CA PHE A 172 23.31 1.90 -31.47
C PHE A 172 22.42 3.10 -31.78
N VAL A 173 22.38 3.48 -33.06
CA VAL A 173 21.37 4.41 -33.60
C VAL A 173 20.04 3.69 -33.75
N HIS A 174 20.10 2.44 -34.23
CA HIS A 174 18.94 1.55 -34.33
C HIS A 174 19.32 0.14 -33.86
N THR A 175 18.54 -0.44 -32.96
CA THR A 175 18.80 -1.80 -32.44
C THR A 175 18.30 -2.90 -33.39
N GLY A 176 17.70 -2.54 -34.51
CA GLY A 176 17.01 -3.48 -35.39
C GLY A 176 15.65 -3.88 -34.85
N GLN A 177 14.90 -4.64 -35.66
CA GLN A 177 13.55 -5.08 -35.35
C GLN A 177 13.41 -6.59 -35.63
N PRO A 178 13.03 -7.41 -34.64
CA PRO A 178 13.06 -7.14 -33.20
C PRO A 178 14.48 -6.75 -32.74
N PRO A 179 14.63 -6.05 -31.62
CA PRO A 179 15.92 -5.56 -31.17
C PRO A 179 16.94 -6.69 -30.99
N VAL A 180 18.18 -6.44 -31.42
CA VAL A 180 19.29 -7.36 -31.19
C VAL A 180 19.57 -7.53 -29.70
N ARG A 181 20.22 -8.65 -29.38
CA ARG A 181 20.80 -8.91 -28.06
C ARG A 181 22.31 -8.90 -28.16
N VAL A 182 22.95 -8.33 -27.14
CA VAL A 182 24.40 -8.34 -26.99
C VAL A 182 24.79 -9.36 -25.93
N VAL A 183 25.69 -10.26 -26.30
CA VAL A 183 26.27 -11.31 -25.46
C VAL A 183 27.71 -10.96 -25.14
N TRP A 184 28.06 -11.09 -23.87
CA TRP A 184 29.38 -10.87 -23.33
C TRP A 184 30.07 -12.19 -23.03
N THR A 185 31.30 -12.35 -23.47
CA THR A 185 32.19 -13.44 -23.05
C THR A 185 33.17 -12.90 -22.02
N THR A 186 33.13 -13.48 -20.82
CA THR A 186 34.03 -13.12 -19.72
C THR A 186 35.43 -13.69 -19.93
N PRO A 187 36.45 -13.23 -19.17
CA PRO A 187 37.82 -13.78 -19.25
C PRO A 187 37.90 -15.27 -18.95
N SER A 188 36.91 -15.85 -18.24
CA SER A 188 36.82 -17.28 -17.98
C SER A 188 36.18 -18.08 -19.13
N GLY A 189 35.85 -17.44 -20.26
CA GLY A 189 35.15 -18.06 -21.39
C GLY A 189 33.65 -18.30 -21.16
N ARG A 190 33.05 -17.72 -20.11
CA ARG A 190 31.61 -17.86 -19.85
C ARG A 190 30.84 -16.76 -20.58
N THR A 191 29.71 -17.12 -21.19
CA THR A 191 28.82 -16.15 -21.83
C THR A 191 27.79 -15.62 -20.84
N ALA A 192 27.53 -14.32 -20.88
CA ALA A 192 26.52 -13.62 -20.10
C ALA A 192 25.70 -12.68 -21.00
N GLN A 193 24.42 -12.51 -20.69
CA GLN A 193 23.59 -11.50 -21.35
C GLN A 193 23.93 -10.11 -20.81
N SER A 194 23.70 -9.08 -21.62
CA SER A 194 23.84 -7.69 -21.16
C SER A 194 22.88 -7.41 -19.99
N SER A 195 23.36 -6.68 -18.98
CA SER A 195 22.57 -6.26 -17.81
C SER A 195 21.49 -5.25 -18.17
N GLY A 196 21.65 -4.52 -19.27
CA GLY A 196 20.64 -3.61 -19.79
C GLY A 196 21.10 -2.83 -21.02
N PHE A 197 20.31 -1.82 -21.39
CA PHE A 197 20.57 -0.90 -22.48
C PHE A 197 20.29 0.54 -22.02
N LYS A 198 21.24 1.44 -22.18
CA LYS A 198 21.11 2.85 -21.79
C LYS A 198 22.02 3.73 -22.64
N ASN A 199 21.52 4.91 -23.05
CA ASN A 199 22.26 5.90 -23.85
C ASN A 199 22.90 5.29 -25.11
N GLY A 200 22.14 4.50 -25.88
CA GLY A 200 22.64 3.85 -27.10
C GLY A 200 23.49 2.61 -26.86
N ASN A 201 23.88 2.29 -25.63
CA ASN A 201 24.84 1.22 -25.35
C ASN A 201 24.18 0.06 -24.60
N PHE A 202 24.50 -1.17 -25.01
CA PHE A 202 24.31 -2.33 -24.15
C PHE A 202 25.40 -2.33 -23.08
N TYR A 203 25.06 -2.68 -21.84
CA TYR A 203 26.05 -2.68 -20.77
C TYR A 203 26.06 -3.96 -19.94
N LEU A 204 27.23 -4.30 -19.42
CA LEU A 204 27.46 -5.37 -18.44
C LEU A 204 27.92 -4.74 -17.12
N GLN A 205 27.21 -5.03 -16.03
CA GLN A 205 27.60 -4.59 -14.69
C GLN A 205 28.66 -5.52 -14.09
N LEU A 206 29.74 -4.94 -13.58
CA LEU A 206 30.77 -5.64 -12.82
C LEU A 206 30.79 -5.11 -11.38
N SER A 207 30.44 -5.97 -10.43
CA SER A 207 30.53 -5.68 -9.00
C SER A 207 31.86 -6.17 -8.42
N ASN A 208 32.22 -5.67 -7.24
CA ASN A 208 33.40 -6.13 -6.49
C ASN A 208 33.20 -7.60 -6.03
N PRO A 209 34.15 -8.53 -6.24
CA PRO A 209 35.46 -8.37 -6.89
C PRO A 209 35.42 -8.44 -8.42
N VAL A 210 36.04 -7.43 -9.04
CA VAL A 210 36.18 -7.36 -10.50
C VAL A 210 37.26 -8.33 -10.96
N LYS A 211 36.92 -9.21 -11.89
CA LYS A 211 37.87 -10.14 -12.49
C LYS A 211 38.62 -9.44 -13.62
N GLY A 212 39.94 -9.34 -13.52
CA GLY A 212 40.75 -8.82 -14.61
C GLY A 212 40.80 -9.76 -15.82
N GLY A 213 40.98 -9.20 -17.02
CA GLY A 213 41.16 -9.94 -18.26
C GLY A 213 40.37 -9.37 -19.43
N ASN A 214 40.30 -10.13 -20.53
CA ASN A 214 39.61 -9.70 -21.74
C ASN A 214 38.12 -10.02 -21.66
N TYR A 215 37.31 -8.97 -21.69
CA TYR A 215 35.87 -9.04 -21.88
C TYR A 215 35.55 -8.79 -23.34
N MET A 216 34.77 -9.66 -23.94
CA MET A 216 34.42 -9.58 -25.35
C MET A 216 32.92 -9.41 -25.52
N CYS A 217 32.52 -8.44 -26.34
CA CYS A 217 31.14 -8.20 -26.71
C CYS A 217 30.88 -8.68 -28.14
N SER A 218 29.72 -9.29 -28.37
CA SER A 218 29.24 -9.72 -29.68
C SER A 218 27.72 -9.65 -29.78
N LEU A 219 27.19 -9.52 -30.99
CA LEU A 219 25.76 -9.68 -31.25
C LEU A 219 25.37 -11.16 -31.15
N ASP A 220 24.20 -11.45 -30.58
CA ASP A 220 23.60 -12.78 -30.58
C ASP A 220 23.14 -13.14 -32.01
N PRO A 221 23.79 -14.11 -32.68
CA PRO A 221 23.45 -14.46 -34.06
C PRO A 221 22.06 -15.09 -34.19
N GLN A 222 21.44 -15.52 -33.08
CA GLN A 222 20.09 -16.09 -33.07
C GLN A 222 19.00 -15.02 -33.16
N THR A 223 19.36 -13.73 -33.07
CA THR A 223 18.39 -12.64 -33.19
C THR A 223 18.13 -12.31 -34.66
N THR A 224 16.86 -12.12 -35.03
CA THR A 224 16.49 -11.84 -36.42
C THR A 224 17.19 -10.60 -36.98
N ALA A 225 17.30 -9.54 -36.18
CA ALA A 225 17.97 -8.33 -36.62
C ALA A 225 19.46 -8.57 -36.93
N ALA A 226 20.14 -9.43 -36.16
CA ALA A 226 21.53 -9.79 -36.45
C ALA A 226 21.64 -10.67 -37.70
N SER A 227 20.68 -11.58 -37.95
CA SER A 227 20.68 -12.40 -39.17
C SER A 227 20.42 -11.60 -40.44
N CYS A 228 19.81 -10.41 -40.33
CA CYS A 228 19.61 -9.49 -41.46
C CYS A 228 20.86 -8.67 -41.81
N LEU A 229 21.98 -8.83 -41.08
CA LEU A 229 23.24 -8.21 -41.44
C LEU A 229 23.91 -9.00 -42.57
N SER A 230 24.56 -8.27 -43.49
CA SER A 230 25.43 -8.89 -44.48
C SER A 230 26.58 -9.65 -43.79
N ASN A 231 26.99 -10.78 -44.36
CA ASN A 231 28.14 -11.58 -43.88
C ASN A 231 29.44 -10.77 -43.77
N SER A 232 29.58 -9.67 -44.52
CA SER A 232 30.74 -8.78 -44.45
C SER A 232 30.60 -7.64 -43.44
N SER A 233 29.50 -7.60 -42.67
CA SER A 233 29.25 -6.54 -41.69
C SER A 233 30.25 -6.60 -40.54
N ARG A 234 30.85 -5.46 -40.21
CA ARG A 234 31.75 -5.34 -39.06
C ARG A 234 31.02 -5.52 -37.72
N LEU A 235 29.69 -5.31 -37.69
CA LEU A 235 28.86 -5.56 -36.50
C LEU A 235 28.78 -7.04 -36.10
N LEU A 236 29.09 -7.97 -37.01
CA LEU A 236 29.17 -9.40 -36.70
C LEU A 236 30.52 -9.77 -36.06
N GLN A 237 31.51 -8.87 -36.10
CA GLN A 237 32.80 -9.09 -35.44
C GLN A 237 32.68 -8.77 -33.95
N SER A 238 33.27 -9.64 -33.14
CA SER A 238 33.35 -9.41 -31.70
C SER A 238 34.43 -8.39 -31.37
N SER A 239 34.15 -7.52 -30.41
CA SER A 239 35.11 -6.52 -29.92
C SER A 239 35.49 -6.82 -28.49
N ALA A 240 36.77 -6.62 -28.16
CA ALA A 240 37.32 -6.98 -26.85
C ALA A 240 37.93 -5.77 -26.14
N LEU A 241 37.78 -5.73 -24.82
CA LEU A 241 38.39 -4.77 -23.93
C LEU A 241 39.14 -5.52 -22.82
N HIS A 242 40.40 -5.15 -22.60
CA HIS A 242 41.15 -5.63 -21.46
C HIS A 242 40.80 -4.80 -20.23
N VAL A 243 40.32 -5.45 -19.18
CA VAL A 243 39.98 -4.82 -17.91
C VAL A 243 41.05 -5.18 -16.88
N ASP A 244 41.72 -4.17 -16.32
CA ASP A 244 42.58 -4.37 -15.16
C ASP A 244 41.68 -4.47 -13.90
N GLY A 245 41.66 -5.65 -13.28
CA GLY A 245 40.81 -5.91 -12.11
C GLY A 245 41.20 -5.08 -10.88
N VAL A 246 42.47 -4.70 -10.74
CA VAL A 246 42.95 -3.89 -9.61
C VAL A 246 42.54 -2.44 -9.81
N GLU A 247 42.83 -1.86 -10.98
CA GLU A 247 42.45 -0.48 -11.31
C GLU A 247 40.94 -0.29 -11.26
N THR A 248 40.19 -1.22 -11.85
CA THR A 248 38.73 -1.17 -11.85
C THR A 248 38.14 -1.39 -10.45
N GLY A 249 38.76 -2.28 -9.66
CA GLY A 249 38.40 -2.47 -8.25
C GLY A 249 38.63 -1.21 -7.41
N LEU A 250 39.67 -0.43 -7.72
CA LEU A 250 39.95 0.84 -7.03
C LEU A 250 38.85 1.88 -7.27
N ILE A 251 38.28 1.95 -8.48
CA ILE A 251 37.14 2.84 -8.79
C ILE A 251 35.95 2.53 -7.87
N LEU A 252 35.62 1.23 -7.71
CA LEU A 252 34.54 0.79 -6.84
C LEU A 252 34.80 1.13 -5.37
N LEU A 253 36.01 0.81 -4.88
CA LEU A 253 36.40 1.09 -3.50
C LEU A 253 36.43 2.59 -3.19
N GLN A 254 36.81 3.41 -4.16
CA GLN A 254 36.79 4.87 -4.01
C GLN A 254 35.36 5.39 -3.89
N ALA A 255 34.44 4.95 -4.77
CA ALA A 255 33.04 5.36 -4.71
C ALA A 255 32.35 4.92 -3.40
N GLU A 256 32.62 3.69 -2.95
CA GLU A 256 32.11 3.19 -1.68
C GLU A 256 32.66 3.99 -0.49
N LYS A 257 33.95 4.32 -0.50
CA LYS A 257 34.58 5.17 0.52
C LYS A 257 33.96 6.56 0.56
N GLU A 258 33.77 7.22 -0.59
CA GLU A 258 33.17 8.55 -0.67
C GLU A 258 31.73 8.54 -0.12
N ALA A 259 30.93 7.54 -0.49
CA ALA A 259 29.58 7.38 0.03
C ALA A 259 29.54 7.11 1.55
N LEU A 260 30.49 6.33 2.08
CA LEU A 260 30.65 6.12 3.52
C LEU A 260 31.07 7.41 4.23
N GLN A 261 31.96 8.20 3.64
CA GLN A 261 32.38 9.49 4.20
C GLN A 261 31.21 10.48 4.28
N GLU A 262 30.37 10.53 3.24
CA GLU A 262 29.15 11.35 3.26
C GLU A 262 28.19 10.90 4.37
N LYS A 263 27.94 9.59 4.50
CA LYS A 263 27.11 9.04 5.59
C LYS A 263 27.68 9.38 6.97
N VAL A 264 29.00 9.28 7.15
CA VAL A 264 29.67 9.65 8.41
C VAL A 264 29.50 11.15 8.70
N GLN A 265 29.62 12.01 7.69
CA GLN A 265 29.43 13.46 7.86
C GLN A 265 28.00 13.79 8.28
N GLN A 266 27.01 13.18 7.61
CA GLN A 266 25.60 13.34 7.97
C GLN A 266 25.30 12.84 9.40
N LEU A 267 25.90 11.72 9.81
CA LEU A 267 25.77 11.21 11.18
C LEU A 267 26.41 12.15 12.20
N LYS A 268 27.58 12.73 11.90
CA LYS A 268 28.21 13.73 12.78
C LYS A 268 27.33 14.96 12.98
N GLU A 269 26.73 15.49 11.92
CA GLU A 269 25.82 16.63 12.01
C GLU A 269 24.57 16.29 12.83
N LYS A 270 24.03 15.08 12.67
CA LYS A 270 22.91 14.61 13.49
C LYS A 270 23.29 14.48 14.96
N ASN A 271 24.49 13.98 15.27
CA ASN A 271 25.00 13.87 16.64
C ASN A 271 25.14 15.26 17.28
N VAL A 272 25.73 16.24 16.58
CA VAL A 272 25.86 17.62 17.11
C VAL A 272 24.48 18.22 17.41
N ARG A 273 23.51 18.08 16.50
CA ARG A 273 22.13 18.56 16.77
C ARG A 273 21.48 17.84 17.94
N GLN A 274 21.86 16.59 18.21
CA GLN A 274 21.37 15.85 19.35
C GLN A 274 22.02 16.32 20.65
N GLU A 275 23.33 16.58 20.64
CA GLU A 275 24.07 17.16 21.78
C GLU A 275 23.54 18.56 22.13
N GLU A 276 23.20 19.40 21.15
CA GLU A 276 22.56 20.71 21.38
C GLU A 276 21.20 20.58 22.06
N LYS A 277 20.38 19.60 21.65
CA LYS A 277 19.08 19.32 22.30
C LYS A 277 19.26 18.82 23.72
N GLU A 278 20.25 17.96 23.95
CA GLU A 278 20.59 17.47 25.28
C GLU A 278 21.01 18.63 26.18
N SER A 279 21.92 19.49 25.72
CA SER A 279 22.35 20.68 26.45
C SER A 279 21.20 21.64 26.73
N ASN A 280 20.33 21.92 25.76
CA ASN A 280 19.16 22.78 25.96
C ASN A 280 18.20 22.19 27.01
N MET A 281 17.99 20.88 26.98
CA MET A 281 17.16 20.20 27.97
C MET A 281 17.82 20.22 29.36
N THR A 282 19.14 20.05 29.47
CA THR A 282 19.86 20.21 30.73
C THR A 282 19.71 21.63 31.29
N ASN A 283 19.79 22.66 30.46
CA ASN A 283 19.58 24.04 30.88
C ASN A 283 18.14 24.26 31.38
N TYR A 284 17.15 23.74 30.67
CA TYR A 284 15.75 23.82 31.08
C TYR A 284 15.51 23.11 32.42
N ILE A 285 16.13 21.95 32.64
CA ILE A 285 16.07 21.25 33.93
C ILE A 285 16.66 22.12 35.04
N HIS A 286 17.85 22.72 34.81
CA HIS A 286 18.49 23.60 35.80
C HIS A 286 17.62 24.83 36.13
N GLU A 287 17.00 25.47 35.13
CA GLU A 287 16.06 26.58 35.34
C GLU A 287 14.85 26.16 36.19
N LEU A 288 14.29 24.98 35.92
CA LEU A 288 13.18 24.45 36.73
C LEU A 288 13.61 24.13 38.16
N GLU A 289 14.81 23.56 38.35
CA GLU A 289 15.37 23.29 39.69
C GLU A 289 15.52 24.58 40.50
N GLU A 290 16.01 25.67 39.90
CA GLU A 290 16.08 26.98 40.55
C GLU A 290 14.69 27.54 40.89
N GLN A 291 13.71 27.38 40.00
CA GLN A 291 12.32 27.80 40.29
C GLN A 291 11.71 27.02 41.45
N VAL A 292 11.95 25.71 41.54
CA VAL A 292 11.48 24.86 42.65
C VAL A 292 12.12 25.28 43.98
N LEU A 293 13.43 25.55 43.99
CA LEU A 293 14.13 26.06 45.17
C LEU A 293 13.57 27.43 45.64
N GLY A 294 13.21 28.30 44.70
CA GLY A 294 12.54 29.57 44.99
C GLY A 294 11.14 29.41 45.63
N LEU A 295 10.37 28.40 45.19
CA LEU A 295 9.06 28.10 45.76
C LEU A 295 9.14 27.49 47.17
N GLN A 296 10.18 26.73 47.49
CA GLN A 296 10.39 26.15 48.82
C GLN A 296 10.69 27.21 49.91
N ASN A 297 11.24 28.37 49.53
CA ASN A 297 11.55 29.46 50.46
C ASN A 297 10.39 30.47 50.65
N THR A 298 9.27 30.31 49.95
CA THR A 298 8.10 31.24 50.01
C THR A 298 6.83 30.62 50.60
N THR A 299 6.84 29.32 50.92
CA THR A 299 5.70 28.62 51.51
C THR A 299 5.60 28.86 53.01
N ARG A 300 4.68 29.75 53.41
CA ARG A 300 4.08 29.71 54.75
C ARG A 300 3.47 28.30 54.99
N PRO A 301 3.52 27.75 56.21
CA PRO A 301 3.04 26.39 56.45
C PRO A 301 1.57 26.27 56.06
N CYS A 302 1.28 25.29 55.19
CA CYS A 302 -0.07 24.97 54.78
C CYS A 302 -0.84 24.45 56.00
N ARG A 303 -1.92 25.12 56.40
CA ARG A 303 -2.84 24.60 57.43
C ARG A 303 -3.52 23.37 56.83
N ILE A 304 -3.23 22.18 57.36
CA ILE A 304 -4.02 20.98 57.09
C ILE A 304 -5.46 21.28 57.50
N VAL A 305 -6.38 21.35 56.55
CA VAL A 305 -7.81 21.48 56.83
C VAL A 305 -8.29 20.11 57.31
N THR A 306 -8.25 19.88 58.61
CA THR A 306 -8.85 18.70 59.25
C THR A 306 -10.33 18.95 59.55
N GLY A 307 -11.20 17.95 59.34
CA GLY A 307 -12.64 18.05 59.63
C GLY A 307 -13.52 17.99 58.37
N PRO A 308 -14.84 18.30 58.48
CA PRO A 308 -15.81 18.17 57.39
C PRO A 308 -15.50 19.01 56.16
N CYS A 309 -14.70 20.07 56.32
CA CYS A 309 -14.25 20.91 55.22
C CYS A 309 -13.20 20.25 54.31
N ALA A 310 -12.56 19.14 54.71
CA ALA A 310 -11.70 18.39 53.81
C ALA A 310 -12.53 17.68 52.73
N ALA A 311 -12.05 17.65 51.49
CA ALA A 311 -12.76 17.05 50.36
C ALA A 311 -13.14 15.57 50.57
N GLU A 312 -12.36 14.84 51.38
CA GLU A 312 -12.60 13.43 51.69
C GLU A 312 -13.63 13.22 52.82
N ASN A 313 -14.03 14.28 53.54
CA ASN A 313 -14.85 14.21 54.76
C ASN A 313 -16.29 14.73 54.58
N HIS A 314 -16.72 15.01 53.35
CA HIS A 314 -18.11 15.34 53.02
C HIS A 314 -18.51 14.77 51.66
N THR A 315 -19.81 14.54 51.47
CA THR A 315 -20.37 14.08 50.20
C THR A 315 -20.86 15.27 49.38
N VAL A 316 -20.64 15.25 48.07
CA VAL A 316 -21.14 16.28 47.16
C VAL A 316 -22.51 15.88 46.60
N LEU A 317 -23.53 16.71 46.83
CA LEU A 317 -24.85 16.62 46.20
C LEU A 317 -24.88 17.57 45.00
N ASN A 318 -24.62 17.04 43.80
CA ASN A 318 -24.64 17.79 42.53
C ASN A 318 -25.87 17.42 41.69
N ASP A 319 -27.01 17.47 42.33
CA ASP A 319 -28.31 17.11 41.77
C ASP A 319 -29.03 18.37 41.29
N ASN A 320 -29.10 18.60 39.98
CA ASN A 320 -29.69 19.83 39.43
C ASN A 320 -31.16 20.03 39.80
N TRP A 321 -31.91 18.95 40.03
CA TRP A 321 -33.30 19.00 40.44
C TRP A 321 -33.51 19.65 41.81
N ARG A 322 -32.44 19.81 42.62
CA ARG A 322 -32.49 20.47 43.93
C ARG A 322 -32.53 22.00 43.84
N ASP A 323 -32.34 22.59 42.65
CA ASP A 323 -32.38 24.05 42.48
C ASP A 323 -33.75 24.60 42.87
N VAL A 324 -33.77 25.72 43.59
CA VAL A 324 -35.01 26.42 43.98
C VAL A 324 -35.92 26.79 42.81
N ASN A 325 -35.38 26.94 41.59
CA ASN A 325 -36.14 27.23 40.38
C ASN A 325 -36.64 25.97 39.66
N HIS A 326 -36.21 24.78 40.10
CA HIS A 326 -36.61 23.53 39.49
C HIS A 326 -37.98 23.09 40.00
N GLN A 327 -38.92 22.87 39.09
CA GLN A 327 -40.26 22.42 39.46
C GLN A 327 -40.23 20.96 39.95
N LYS A 328 -41.27 20.56 40.68
CA LYS A 328 -41.44 19.19 41.14
C LYS A 328 -41.33 18.16 40.02
N ASP A 329 -40.53 17.14 40.26
CA ASP A 329 -40.39 15.96 39.42
C ASP A 329 -41.01 14.73 40.10
N ALA A 330 -41.29 13.70 39.31
CA ALA A 330 -41.82 12.45 39.85
C ALA A 330 -40.75 11.72 40.69
N ASN A 331 -41.03 11.55 41.99
CA ASN A 331 -40.28 10.72 42.94
C ASN A 331 -38.92 11.26 43.43
N MET A 332 -38.60 12.55 43.28
CA MET A 332 -37.36 13.11 43.84
C MET A 332 -37.52 13.47 45.32
N CYS A 333 -36.70 12.85 46.17
CA CYS A 333 -36.81 12.95 47.62
C CYS A 333 -35.53 12.53 48.35
N ASP A 334 -35.37 13.00 49.59
CA ASP A 334 -34.22 12.66 50.44
C ASP A 334 -34.55 11.63 51.53
N LYS A 335 -35.59 10.81 51.33
CA LYS A 335 -35.96 9.73 52.27
C LYS A 335 -34.83 8.71 52.45
N SER A 336 -34.00 8.53 51.43
CA SER A 336 -32.86 7.60 51.44
C SER A 336 -31.51 8.30 51.60
N LEU A 337 -31.48 9.60 51.91
CA LEU A 337 -30.23 10.35 52.12
C LEU A 337 -29.57 9.90 53.44
N PRO A 338 -28.36 9.32 53.43
CA PRO A 338 -27.66 8.94 54.65
C PRO A 338 -27.42 10.13 55.58
N VAL A 339 -27.15 9.85 56.85
CA VAL A 339 -26.68 10.91 57.75
C VAL A 339 -25.21 11.22 57.45
N GLY A 340 -24.86 12.50 57.36
CA GLY A 340 -23.48 12.91 57.10
C GLY A 340 -23.34 14.37 56.71
N TRP A 341 -22.09 14.75 56.40
CA TRP A 341 -21.76 16.08 55.91
C TRP A 341 -21.92 16.15 54.40
N TYR A 342 -22.64 17.16 53.94
CA TYR A 342 -22.96 17.36 52.53
C TYR A 342 -22.58 18.75 52.05
N ARG A 343 -22.07 18.85 50.82
CA ARG A 343 -21.90 20.09 50.08
C ARG A 343 -22.84 20.08 48.88
N PHE A 344 -23.56 21.17 48.65
CA PHE A 344 -24.40 21.31 47.47
C PHE A 344 -23.63 21.91 46.30
N LEU A 345 -23.84 21.34 45.11
CA LEU A 345 -23.51 21.95 43.84
C LEU A 345 -24.77 21.95 42.96
N ILE A 346 -24.93 22.97 42.13
CA ILE A 346 -25.90 22.98 41.03
C ILE A 346 -25.10 23.23 39.75
N ASN A 347 -25.24 22.38 38.75
CA ASN A 347 -24.45 22.41 37.52
C ASN A 347 -22.94 22.48 37.77
N GLY A 348 -22.44 21.79 38.80
CA GLY A 348 -21.03 21.83 39.19
C GLY A 348 -20.56 23.12 39.86
N THR A 349 -21.45 24.10 40.09
CA THR A 349 -21.15 25.38 40.74
C THR A 349 -21.57 25.35 42.21
N SER A 350 -20.84 26.05 43.08
CA SER A 350 -21.11 26.10 44.52
C SER A 350 -22.53 26.59 44.81
N ALA A 351 -23.29 25.83 45.59
CA ALA A 351 -24.66 26.15 45.96
C ALA A 351 -24.86 26.06 47.49
N THR A 352 -25.87 26.76 47.99
CA THR A 352 -26.22 26.79 49.42
C THR A 352 -27.69 26.46 49.63
N MET A 353 -28.03 25.90 50.78
CA MET A 353 -29.45 25.79 51.15
C MET A 353 -30.07 27.19 51.26
N PRO A 354 -31.27 27.42 50.67
CA PRO A 354 -31.94 28.71 50.77
C PRO A 354 -32.30 29.01 52.22
N THR A 355 -32.10 30.25 52.66
CA THR A 355 -32.40 30.72 54.02
C THR A 355 -33.78 31.38 54.14
N ARG A 356 -34.58 31.28 53.07
CA ARG A 356 -35.95 31.79 52.98
C ARG A 356 -36.87 30.67 52.53
N CYS A 357 -38.13 30.78 52.95
CA CYS A 357 -39.19 29.85 52.60
C CYS A 357 -39.34 29.68 51.09
N ILE A 358 -39.30 28.43 50.64
CA ILE A 358 -39.49 28.04 49.24
C ILE A 358 -40.95 27.57 49.05
N PRO A 359 -41.68 28.00 48.00
CA PRO A 359 -43.03 27.54 47.75
C PRO A 359 -43.12 26.02 47.55
N GLU A 360 -44.30 25.44 47.77
CA GLU A 360 -44.56 24.02 47.48
C GLU A 360 -44.22 23.68 46.02
N GLU A 361 -43.92 22.40 45.75
CA GLU A 361 -43.65 21.87 44.41
C GLU A 361 -42.40 22.45 43.69
N HIS A 362 -41.38 22.83 44.45
CA HIS A 362 -40.07 23.27 43.95
C HIS A 362 -38.93 22.35 44.44
N CYS A 363 -37.70 22.56 43.96
CA CYS A 363 -36.54 21.72 44.25
C CYS A 363 -36.79 20.24 43.93
N GLY A 364 -37.54 19.98 42.86
CA GLY A 364 -37.84 18.64 42.38
C GLY A 364 -38.80 17.84 43.28
N THR A 365 -39.25 18.39 44.41
CA THR A 365 -40.04 17.65 45.41
C THR A 365 -41.37 18.33 45.73
N SER A 366 -42.23 17.68 46.53
CA SER A 366 -43.54 18.25 46.89
C SER A 366 -43.46 19.25 48.05
N ALA A 367 -42.65 18.96 49.06
CA ALA A 367 -42.46 19.74 50.27
C ALA A 367 -40.97 20.10 50.44
N PRO A 368 -40.50 21.22 49.88
CA PRO A 368 -39.08 21.54 49.83
C PRO A 368 -38.54 21.96 51.20
N LEU A 369 -37.37 21.41 51.59
CA LEU A 369 -36.66 21.72 52.83
C LEU A 369 -35.68 22.87 52.60
N TRP A 370 -35.89 23.98 53.31
CA TRP A 370 -35.05 25.17 53.33
C TRP A 370 -34.47 25.39 54.74
N LEU A 371 -33.44 26.23 54.87
CA LEU A 371 -32.74 26.45 56.14
C LEU A 371 -33.37 27.61 56.91
N ASP A 372 -33.98 27.33 58.06
CA ASP A 372 -34.50 28.38 58.94
C ASP A 372 -33.45 28.78 59.98
N LEU A 373 -32.89 29.97 59.79
CA LEU A 373 -31.88 30.53 60.68
C LEU A 373 -32.44 31.07 62.01
N GLN A 374 -33.77 31.13 62.19
CA GLN A 374 -34.41 31.63 63.41
C GLN A 374 -33.89 33.02 63.85
N GLY A 375 -33.58 33.87 62.88
CA GLY A 375 -33.06 35.22 63.10
C GLY A 375 -31.54 35.32 63.30
N ALA A 376 -30.79 34.21 63.22
CA ALA A 376 -29.33 34.23 63.17
C ALA A 376 -28.80 34.51 61.74
N ASP A 377 -27.55 34.93 61.65
CA ASP A 377 -26.80 34.96 60.39
C ASP A 377 -26.10 33.62 60.14
N LEU A 378 -25.70 33.37 58.89
CA LEU A 378 -24.86 32.21 58.55
C LEU A 378 -23.51 32.26 59.31
N PRO A 379 -22.92 31.11 59.67
CA PRO A 379 -21.71 31.09 60.47
C PRO A 379 -20.52 31.75 59.77
N ALA A 380 -19.67 32.41 60.54
CA ALA A 380 -18.39 32.90 60.06
C ALA A 380 -17.45 31.73 59.68
N VAL A 381 -16.42 32.02 58.89
CA VAL A 381 -15.47 31.00 58.41
C VAL A 381 -14.87 30.21 59.59
N GLY A 382 -14.97 28.88 59.52
CA GLY A 382 -14.50 27.94 60.53
C GLY A 382 -15.45 27.70 61.70
N GLN A 383 -16.63 28.33 61.71
CA GLN A 383 -17.63 28.14 62.79
C GLN A 383 -18.79 27.25 62.35
N GLU A 384 -19.34 26.52 63.33
CA GLU A 384 -20.57 25.75 63.17
C GLU A 384 -21.78 26.52 63.70
N LEU A 385 -22.92 26.37 63.02
CA LEU A 385 -24.21 26.89 63.44
C LEU A 385 -25.23 25.75 63.45
N HIS A 386 -25.88 25.57 64.60
CA HIS A 386 -26.94 24.57 64.79
C HIS A 386 -28.30 25.24 64.58
N VAL A 387 -29.00 24.84 63.52
CA VAL A 387 -30.29 25.40 63.12
C VAL A 387 -31.27 24.29 62.77
N ARG A 388 -32.42 24.66 62.21
CA ARG A 388 -33.40 23.71 61.68
C ARG A 388 -33.58 23.92 60.18
N SER A 389 -33.86 22.85 59.46
CA SER A 389 -34.48 22.92 58.14
C SER A 389 -35.98 22.81 58.28
N CYS A 390 -36.72 23.63 57.55
CA CYS A 390 -38.18 23.67 57.51
C CYS A 390 -38.69 23.21 56.15
N ALA A 391 -39.73 22.38 56.12
CA ALA A 391 -40.41 21.98 54.90
C ALA A 391 -41.68 22.80 54.70
N SER A 392 -41.78 23.43 53.53
CA SER A 392 -42.98 24.16 53.12
C SER A 392 -44.06 23.19 52.63
N TRP A 393 -45.24 23.23 53.24
CA TRP A 393 -46.36 22.34 52.90
C TRP A 393 -47.69 22.92 53.41
N LYS A 394 -48.80 22.70 52.67
CA LYS A 394 -50.15 23.18 53.04
C LYS A 394 -50.22 24.68 53.34
N ASN A 395 -49.54 25.50 52.55
CA ASN A 395 -49.39 26.95 52.73
C ASN A 395 -48.72 27.39 54.05
N GLU A 396 -48.04 26.48 54.75
CA GLU A 396 -47.19 26.80 55.90
C GLU A 396 -45.71 26.65 55.53
N CYS A 397 -44.90 27.66 55.85
CA CYS A 397 -43.47 27.66 55.53
C CYS A 397 -42.64 26.64 56.34
N CYS A 398 -43.16 26.17 57.48
CA CYS A 398 -42.47 25.19 58.31
C CYS A 398 -43.47 24.20 58.90
N HIS A 399 -44.02 23.34 58.05
CA HIS A 399 -44.94 22.30 58.47
C HIS A 399 -44.20 21.10 59.10
N TRP A 400 -42.98 20.81 58.64
CA TRP A 400 -42.08 19.83 59.27
C TRP A 400 -40.70 20.44 59.47
N GLU A 401 -40.04 20.06 60.56
CA GLU A 401 -38.70 20.53 60.88
C GLU A 401 -37.71 19.39 61.13
N LYS A 402 -36.44 19.66 60.87
CA LYS A 402 -35.31 18.77 61.20
C LYS A 402 -34.09 19.57 61.66
N PRO A 403 -33.32 19.07 62.64
CA PRO A 403 -32.07 19.72 63.02
C PRO A 403 -31.03 19.59 61.89
N VAL A 404 -30.29 20.67 61.66
CA VAL A 404 -29.19 20.75 60.69
C VAL A 404 -28.04 21.53 61.32
N THR A 405 -26.81 21.02 61.17
CA THR A 405 -25.60 21.78 61.52
C THR A 405 -24.95 22.30 60.24
N VAL A 406 -24.61 23.59 60.21
CA VAL A 406 -23.94 24.24 59.07
C VAL A 406 -22.54 24.65 59.48
N LEU A 407 -21.53 24.30 58.69
CA LEU A 407 -20.13 24.73 58.89
C LEU A 407 -19.67 25.54 57.67
N ASN A 408 -19.09 26.72 57.92
CA ASN A 408 -18.51 27.56 56.87
C ASN A 408 -17.04 27.19 56.63
N CYS A 409 -16.74 26.64 55.45
CA CYS A 409 -15.39 26.23 55.05
C CYS A 409 -14.59 27.34 54.36
N GLY A 410 -15.10 28.57 54.33
CA GLY A 410 -14.48 29.73 53.66
C GLY A 410 -15.08 29.95 52.27
N THR A 411 -14.87 29.00 51.37
CA THR A 411 -15.34 29.08 49.96
C THR A 411 -16.68 28.37 49.71
N TYR A 412 -17.18 27.60 50.68
CA TYR A 412 -18.46 26.88 50.61
C TYR A 412 -18.93 26.53 52.02
N PHE A 413 -20.20 26.13 52.12
CA PHE A 413 -20.77 25.58 53.35
C PHE A 413 -20.91 24.07 53.22
N VAL A 414 -20.72 23.36 54.34
CA VAL A 414 -21.12 21.96 54.48
C VAL A 414 -22.23 21.85 55.52
N TYR A 415 -23.16 20.94 55.26
CA TYR A 415 -24.37 20.75 56.04
C TYR A 415 -24.41 19.33 56.58
N HIS A 416 -24.54 19.17 57.89
CA HIS A 416 -24.78 17.87 58.49
C HIS A 416 -26.28 17.55 58.39
N LEU A 417 -26.64 16.71 57.42
CA LEU A 417 -28.02 16.39 57.06
C LEU A 417 -28.36 14.95 57.47
N SER A 418 -29.66 14.68 57.56
CA SER A 418 -30.20 13.33 57.79
C SER A 418 -31.37 13.06 56.86
N GLN A 419 -31.70 11.77 56.68
CA GLN A 419 -32.83 11.33 55.86
C GLN A 419 -34.12 12.10 56.15
N ALA A 420 -34.84 12.44 55.09
CA ALA A 420 -36.17 13.01 55.19
C ALA A 420 -37.19 11.95 55.72
N PRO A 421 -38.21 12.35 56.49
CA PRO A 421 -39.15 11.40 57.10
C PRO A 421 -40.11 10.79 56.07
N TYR A 422 -40.41 11.52 54.99
CA TYR A 422 -41.28 11.10 53.90
C TYR A 422 -40.61 11.37 52.56
N CYS A 423 -40.98 10.62 51.53
CA CYS A 423 -40.45 10.83 50.17
C CYS A 423 -41.09 12.02 49.44
N THR A 424 -41.89 12.83 50.14
CA THR A 424 -42.37 14.11 49.61
C THR A 424 -41.44 15.26 49.96
N LEU A 425 -40.33 15.03 50.67
CA LEU A 425 -39.41 16.05 51.15
C LEU A 425 -38.00 15.87 50.56
N ALA A 426 -37.36 16.98 50.22
CA ALA A 426 -35.95 17.04 49.80
C ALA A 426 -35.31 18.39 50.17
N TYR A 427 -34.02 18.40 50.47
CA TYR A 427 -33.24 19.60 50.74
C TYR A 427 -32.97 20.38 49.46
N CYS A 428 -33.42 21.64 49.44
CA CYS A 428 -33.19 22.58 48.36
C CYS A 428 -31.75 23.10 48.36
N ALA A 429 -31.30 23.50 47.19
CA ALA A 429 -30.10 24.30 47.01
C ALA A 429 -30.40 25.48 46.06
N THR A 430 -29.68 26.58 46.24
CA THR A 430 -29.71 27.71 45.33
C THR A 430 -28.27 28.12 45.05
N MET A 431 -27.97 28.39 43.78
CA MET A 431 -26.66 28.92 43.39
C MET A 431 -26.44 30.25 44.12
N GLN A 432 -25.24 30.43 44.68
CA GLN A 432 -24.86 31.76 45.12
C GLN A 432 -24.63 32.60 43.86
N ILE A 433 -25.61 33.42 43.50
CA ILE A 433 -25.36 34.53 42.59
C ILE A 433 -24.42 35.42 43.37
N GLU A 434 -23.13 35.44 43.00
CA GLU A 434 -22.24 36.53 43.40
C GLU A 434 -23.00 37.80 43.06
N SER A 435 -23.46 38.49 44.09
CA SER A 435 -23.96 39.84 43.92
C SER A 435 -22.75 40.61 43.44
N ALA A 436 -22.68 40.81 42.13
CA ALA A 436 -21.92 41.88 41.54
C ALA A 436 -22.40 43.13 42.27
N HIS A 437 -21.59 43.58 43.21
CA HIS A 437 -21.80 44.83 43.91
C HIS A 437 -20.64 45.76 43.55
N PRO A 438 -20.94 47.06 43.53
CA PRO A 438 -20.90 47.90 42.33
C PRO A 438 -19.53 48.45 41.95
#